data_AF-A0A8T4XGT6-F1
#
_entry.id   AF-A0A8T4XGT6-F1
#
_cell.length_a   1.000
_cell.length_b   1.000
_cell.length_c   1.000
_cell.angle_alpha   90.00
_cell.angle_beta   90.00
_cell.angle_gamma   90.00
#
_symmetry.space_group_name_H-M   'P 1'
#
loop_
_entity.id
_entity.type
_entity.pdbx_description
1 polymer ?
#
loop_
_entity_poly.entity_id
_entity_poly.type
_entity_poly.pdbx_seq_one_letter_code
_entity_poly.pdbx_strand_id
1 'polypeptide(L)'
;MERFLPILNTIQIRLRKILAENMEGMLLWDSAKLKSVGDGLIRLSTDIYPQLSMVEHRVLYQSIREAGLGIRMRAMSIEGREINDEDKEYFRSVYEALLDICQKIESGEYYRALLEIAEKRKGRKEESYTF
;
A
#
# COMPACT_ATOMS: atom_id res chain seq x y z
N MET A 1 -12.88 15.89 5.18
CA MET A 1 -12.23 14.81 4.41
C MET A 1 -11.47 15.30 3.18
N GLU A 2 -11.65 16.55 2.72
CA GLU A 2 -10.88 17.11 1.59
C GLU A 2 -9.36 17.13 1.80
N ARG A 3 -8.90 17.25 3.06
CA ARG A 3 -7.46 17.12 3.42
C ARG A 3 -6.84 15.76 3.06
N PHE A 4 -7.68 14.76 2.77
CA PHE A 4 -7.24 13.41 2.43
C PHE A 4 -6.86 13.26 0.95
N LEU A 5 -7.46 14.06 0.06
CA LEU A 5 -7.23 13.95 -1.38
C LEU A 5 -5.76 14.25 -1.77
N PRO A 6 -5.11 15.30 -1.22
CA PRO A 6 -3.69 15.53 -1.48
C PRO A 6 -2.77 14.40 -0.96
N ILE A 7 -3.15 13.76 0.16
CA ILE A 7 -2.42 12.64 0.75
C ILE A 7 -2.52 11.44 -0.19
N LEU A 8 -3.73 11.11 -0.65
CA LEU A 8 -3.97 10.05 -1.62
C LEU A 8 -3.20 10.26 -2.92
N ASN A 9 -3.19 11.49 -3.45
CA ASN A 9 -2.42 11.81 -4.65
C ASN A 9 -0.91 11.57 -4.44
N THR A 10 -0.38 11.99 -3.29
CA THR A 10 1.03 11.74 -2.93
C THR A 10 1.33 10.24 -2.85
N ILE A 11 0.44 9.46 -2.25
CA ILE A 11 0.56 8.00 -2.17
C ILE A 11 0.55 7.39 -3.57
N GLN A 12 -0.40 7.79 -4.43
CA GLN A 12 -0.56 7.27 -5.77
C GLN A 12 0.71 7.48 -6.63
N ILE A 13 1.26 8.69 -6.63
CA ILE A 13 2.45 9.03 -7.43
C ILE A 13 3.65 8.18 -6.97
N ARG A 14 3.86 8.09 -5.65
CA ARG A 14 4.99 7.33 -5.10
C ARG A 14 4.82 5.84 -5.28
N LEU A 15 3.60 5.32 -5.09
CA LEU A 15 3.30 3.90 -5.26
C LEU A 15 3.46 3.48 -6.72
N ARG A 16 3.06 4.32 -7.70
CA ARG A 16 3.34 4.05 -9.12
C ARG A 16 4.82 3.91 -9.41
N LYS A 17 5.67 4.79 -8.86
CA LYS A 17 7.12 4.70 -9.04
C LYS A 17 7.67 3.38 -8.48
N ILE A 18 7.24 3.00 -7.27
CA ILE A 18 7.64 1.74 -6.65
C ILE A 18 7.16 0.53 -7.46
N LEU A 19 5.95 0.56 -8.01
CA LEU A 19 5.41 -0.50 -8.86
C LEU A 19 6.21 -0.65 -10.17
N ALA A 20 6.66 0.45 -10.77
CA ALA A 20 7.54 0.38 -11.94
C ALA A 20 8.88 -0.28 -11.60
N GLU A 21 9.51 0.10 -10.48
CA GLU A 21 10.74 -0.53 -10.00
C GLU A 21 10.53 -2.03 -9.68
N ASN A 22 9.38 -2.40 -9.11
CA ASN A 22 9.01 -3.79 -8.83
C ASN A 22 8.85 -4.61 -10.11
N MET A 23 8.20 -4.05 -11.13
CA MET A 23 8.07 -4.71 -12.43
C MET A 23 9.45 -4.98 -13.05
N GLU A 24 10.37 -4.03 -13.01
CA GLU A 24 11.75 -4.25 -13.45
C GLU A 24 12.46 -5.33 -12.63
N GLY A 25 12.29 -5.30 -11.30
CA GLY A 25 12.84 -6.31 -10.40
C GLY A 25 12.34 -7.72 -10.73
N MET A 26 11.05 -7.87 -11.01
CA MET A 26 10.44 -9.16 -11.38
C MET A 26 10.81 -9.63 -12.80
N LEU A 27 11.04 -8.72 -13.75
CA LEU A 27 11.48 -9.10 -15.10
C LEU A 27 12.85 -9.79 -15.10
N LEU A 28 13.74 -9.36 -14.19
CA LEU A 28 15.10 -9.90 -14.06
C LEU A 28 15.27 -10.82 -12.84
N TRP A 29 14.25 -10.94 -12.00
CA TRP A 29 14.31 -11.55 -10.67
C TRP A 29 15.51 -11.08 -9.84
N ASP A 30 15.78 -9.77 -9.94
CA ASP A 30 16.89 -9.12 -9.26
C ASP A 30 16.56 -8.91 -7.78
N SER A 31 17.15 -9.72 -6.91
CA SER A 31 16.91 -9.68 -5.47
C SER A 31 17.28 -8.33 -4.84
N ALA A 32 18.28 -7.62 -5.35
CA ALA A 32 18.67 -6.31 -4.86
C ALA A 32 17.60 -5.25 -5.21
N LYS A 33 17.06 -5.29 -6.44
CA LYS A 33 15.93 -4.45 -6.83
C LYS A 33 14.67 -4.77 -6.03
N LEU A 34 14.33 -6.06 -5.87
CA LEU A 34 13.16 -6.48 -5.09
C LEU A 34 13.27 -6.04 -3.62
N LYS A 35 14.47 -6.14 -3.03
CA LYS A 35 14.73 -5.62 -1.68
C LYS A 35 14.53 -4.11 -1.61
N SER A 36 15.04 -3.37 -2.60
CA SER A 36 14.87 -1.91 -2.69
C SER A 36 13.40 -1.49 -2.79
N VAL A 37 12.58 -2.25 -3.52
CA VAL A 37 11.11 -2.06 -3.57
C VAL A 37 10.50 -2.20 -2.18
N GLY A 38 10.88 -3.25 -1.44
CA GLY A 38 10.44 -3.45 -0.05
C GLY A 38 10.80 -2.27 0.85
N ASP A 39 12.05 -1.79 0.78
CA ASP A 39 12.51 -0.61 1.51
C ASP A 39 11.75 0.67 1.09
N GLY A 40 11.45 0.82 -0.20
CA GLY A 40 10.65 1.92 -0.75
C GLY A 40 9.23 1.96 -0.19
N LEU A 41 8.57 0.81 -0.07
CA LEU A 41 7.24 0.68 0.54
C LEU A 41 7.28 1.00 2.05
N ILE A 42 8.28 0.49 2.78
CA ILE A 42 8.45 0.78 4.21
C ILE A 42 8.65 2.29 4.41
N ARG A 43 9.48 2.93 3.58
CA ARG A 43 9.69 4.38 3.63
C ARG A 43 8.42 5.15 3.30
N LEU A 44 7.70 4.77 2.24
CA LEU A 44 6.41 5.37 1.90
C LEU A 44 5.43 5.28 3.08
N SER A 45 5.30 4.11 3.71
CA SER A 45 4.42 3.93 4.86
C SER A 45 4.79 4.83 6.04
N THR A 46 6.08 4.99 6.32
CA THR A 46 6.58 5.84 7.40
C THR A 46 6.25 7.31 7.13
N ASP A 47 6.47 7.78 5.90
CA ASP A 47 6.25 9.17 5.52
C ASP A 47 4.77 9.58 5.60
N ILE A 48 3.85 8.66 5.29
CA ILE A 48 2.40 8.94 5.25
C ILE A 48 1.71 8.71 6.60
N TYR A 49 2.35 8.01 7.54
CA TYR A 49 1.76 7.68 8.84
C TYR A 49 1.24 8.91 9.62
N PRO A 50 1.98 10.04 9.73
CA PRO A 50 1.48 11.22 10.43
C PRO A 50 0.20 11.76 9.78
N GLN A 51 0.15 11.78 8.45
CA GLN A 51 -0.95 12.34 7.67
C GLN A 51 -2.20 11.45 7.74
N LEU A 52 -2.00 10.12 7.69
CA LEU A 52 -3.06 9.12 7.80
C LEU A 52 -3.59 8.98 9.24
N SER A 53 -2.76 9.20 10.25
CA SER A 53 -3.20 9.18 11.65
C SER A 53 -4.09 10.37 12.00
N MET A 54 -3.84 11.54 11.41
CA MET A 54 -4.69 12.74 11.55
C MET A 54 -6.11 12.57 11.00
N VAL A 55 -6.34 11.59 10.12
CA VAL A 55 -7.66 11.27 9.59
C VAL A 55 -8.19 9.93 10.07
N GLU A 56 -7.59 9.38 11.14
CA GLU A 56 -7.95 8.09 11.76
C GLU A 56 -7.93 6.88 10.81
N HIS A 57 -7.20 6.99 9.68
CA HIS A 57 -7.23 5.97 8.63
C HIS A 57 -5.92 5.18 8.54
N ARG A 58 -5.80 4.14 9.37
CA ARG A 58 -4.56 3.36 9.49
C ARG A 58 -4.42 2.20 8.52
N VAL A 59 -5.49 1.81 7.80
CA VAL A 59 -5.49 0.60 6.96
C VAL A 59 -4.52 0.74 5.77
N LEU A 60 -4.49 1.90 5.10
CA LEU A 60 -3.60 2.12 3.96
C LEU A 60 -2.12 2.09 4.37
N TYR A 61 -1.81 2.73 5.50
CA TYR A 61 -0.49 2.67 6.12
C TYR A 61 -0.08 1.21 6.39
N GLN A 62 -0.95 0.45 7.06
CA GLN A 62 -0.66 -0.91 7.46
C GLN A 62 -0.43 -1.80 6.24
N SER A 63 -1.30 -1.70 5.22
CA SER A 63 -1.22 -2.50 4.00
C SER A 63 0.09 -2.26 3.25
N ILE A 64 0.50 -0.99 3.08
CA ILE A 64 1.76 -0.63 2.41
C ILE A 64 2.96 -1.13 3.24
N ARG A 65 2.92 -0.97 4.58
CA ARG A 65 3.99 -1.38 5.46
C ARG A 65 4.19 -2.90 5.46
N GLU A 66 3.10 -3.66 5.55
CA GLU A 66 3.13 -5.14 5.54
C GLU A 66 3.65 -5.66 4.21
N ALA A 67 3.18 -5.11 3.09
CA ALA A 67 3.69 -5.44 1.76
C ALA A 67 5.21 -5.18 1.67
N GLY A 68 5.67 -4.03 2.17
CA GLY A 68 7.09 -3.68 2.19
C GLY A 68 7.94 -4.63 3.01
N LEU A 69 7.50 -4.98 4.23
CA LEU A 69 8.17 -5.95 5.09
C LEU A 69 8.22 -7.33 4.44
N GLY A 70 7.10 -7.79 3.88
CA GLY A 70 7.01 -9.09 3.25
C GLY A 70 7.91 -9.21 2.02
N ILE A 71 7.89 -8.21 1.11
CA ILE A 71 8.80 -8.16 -0.06
C ILE A 71 10.25 -8.17 0.41
N ARG A 72 10.63 -7.32 1.37
CA ARG A 72 12.00 -7.25 1.87
C ARG A 72 12.46 -8.59 2.47
N MET A 73 11.63 -9.22 3.30
CA MET A 73 11.93 -10.52 3.90
C MET A 73 12.08 -11.61 2.84
N ARG A 74 11.16 -11.65 1.86
CA ARG A 74 11.24 -12.63 0.76
C ARG A 74 12.49 -12.41 -0.09
N ALA A 75 12.80 -11.17 -0.46
CA ALA A 75 13.99 -10.82 -1.24
C ALA A 75 15.29 -11.22 -0.53
N MET A 76 15.38 -11.05 0.79
CA MET A 76 16.54 -11.54 1.58
C MET A 76 16.59 -13.06 1.64
N SER A 77 15.45 -13.76 1.71
CA SER A 77 15.41 -15.23 1.77
C SER A 77 15.80 -15.92 0.45
N ILE A 78 15.75 -15.19 -0.66
CA ILE A 78 16.17 -15.68 -1.98
C ILE A 78 17.59 -15.21 -2.34
N GLU A 79 18.20 -14.36 -1.52
CA GLU A 79 19.57 -13.89 -1.72
C GLU A 79 20.54 -15.09 -1.63
N GLY A 80 21.29 -15.33 -2.71
CA GLY A 80 22.25 -16.44 -2.77
C GLY A 80 21.66 -17.82 -3.11
N ARG A 81 20.38 -17.91 -3.49
CA ARG A 81 19.79 -19.13 -4.06
C ARG A 81 19.02 -18.84 -5.34
N GLU A 82 18.70 -19.90 -6.08
CA GLU A 82 17.81 -19.79 -7.24
C GLU A 82 16.37 -19.48 -6.78
N ILE A 83 15.70 -18.62 -7.54
CA ILE A 83 14.30 -18.26 -7.31
C ILE A 83 13.38 -19.38 -7.79
N ASN A 84 12.44 -19.80 -6.95
CA ASN A 84 11.46 -20.82 -7.30
C ASN A 84 10.12 -20.19 -7.68
N ASP A 85 9.15 -21.02 -8.10
CA ASP A 85 7.86 -20.50 -8.56
C ASP A 85 6.99 -19.94 -7.43
N GLU A 86 7.12 -20.43 -6.20
CA GLU A 86 6.43 -19.88 -5.03
C GLU A 86 6.91 -18.45 -4.72
N ASP A 87 8.21 -18.19 -4.86
CA ASP A 87 8.77 -16.86 -4.69
C ASP A 87 8.23 -15.90 -5.76
N LYS A 88 8.18 -16.35 -7.02
CA LYS A 88 7.65 -15.57 -8.15
C LYS A 88 6.17 -15.25 -7.96
N GLU A 89 5.39 -16.25 -7.55
CA GLU A 89 3.97 -16.09 -7.27
C GLU A 89 3.76 -15.07 -6.14
N TYR A 90 4.52 -15.16 -5.06
CA TYR A 90 4.48 -14.20 -3.96
C TYR A 90 4.70 -12.76 -4.45
N PHE A 91 5.76 -12.48 -5.22
CA PHE A 91 6.03 -11.12 -5.69
C PHE A 91 4.93 -10.60 -6.64
N ARG A 92 4.39 -11.48 -7.51
CA ARG A 92 3.29 -11.13 -8.42
C ARG A 92 2.01 -10.80 -7.65
N SER A 93 1.63 -11.63 -6.67
CA SER A 93 0.44 -11.39 -5.86
C SER A 93 0.53 -10.07 -5.09
N VAL A 94 1.69 -9.75 -4.51
CA VAL A 94 1.89 -8.46 -3.83
C VAL A 94 1.86 -7.30 -4.82
N TYR A 95 2.47 -7.44 -6.00
CA TYR A 95 2.42 -6.44 -7.06
C TYR A 95 0.97 -6.14 -7.48
N GLU A 96 0.18 -7.17 -7.75
CA GLU A 96 -1.22 -7.05 -8.17
C GLU A 96 -2.07 -6.38 -7.10
N ALA A 97 -1.91 -6.75 -5.83
CA ALA A 97 -2.62 -6.12 -4.72
C ALA A 97 -2.26 -4.62 -4.57
N LEU A 98 -0.99 -4.28 -4.71
CA LEU A 98 -0.55 -2.88 -4.67
C LEU A 98 -1.01 -2.08 -5.89
N LEU A 99 -1.07 -2.73 -7.07
CA LEU A 99 -1.61 -2.13 -8.29
C LEU A 99 -3.10 -1.83 -8.15
N ASP A 100 -3.90 -2.77 -7.61
CA ASP A 100 -5.32 -2.57 -7.33
C ASP A 100 -5.54 -1.38 -6.37
N ILE A 101 -4.77 -1.30 -5.29
CA ILE A 101 -4.79 -0.13 -4.38
C ILE A 101 -4.49 1.16 -5.15
N CYS A 102 -3.44 1.16 -5.99
CA CYS A 102 -3.06 2.32 -6.78
C CYS A 102 -4.17 2.77 -7.74
N GLN A 103 -4.81 1.81 -8.44
CA GLN A 103 -5.91 2.06 -9.37
C GLN A 103 -7.18 2.56 -8.66
N LYS A 104 -7.49 2.04 -7.47
CA LYS A 104 -8.60 2.52 -6.65
C LYS A 104 -8.37 3.94 -6.14
N ILE A 105 -7.13 4.31 -5.83
CA ILE A 105 -6.80 5.69 -5.48
C ILE A 105 -6.95 6.60 -6.70
N GLU A 106 -6.42 6.19 -7.85
CA GLU A 106 -6.46 6.97 -9.10
C GLU A 106 -7.88 7.22 -9.62
N SER A 107 -8.74 6.20 -9.56
CA SER A 107 -10.16 6.31 -9.95
C SER A 107 -11.04 7.02 -8.91
N GLY A 108 -10.48 7.38 -7.75
CA GLY A 108 -11.22 7.94 -6.62
C GLY A 108 -12.17 6.95 -5.94
N GLU A 109 -12.18 5.68 -6.33
CA GLU A 109 -12.95 4.62 -5.65
C GLU A 109 -12.54 4.49 -4.18
N TYR A 110 -11.23 4.53 -3.91
CA TYR A 110 -10.70 4.47 -2.54
C TYR A 110 -11.24 5.60 -1.69
N TYR A 111 -11.22 6.84 -2.23
CA TYR A 111 -11.74 8.00 -1.52
C TYR A 111 -13.25 7.88 -1.24
N ARG A 112 -14.04 7.44 -2.22
CA ARG A 112 -15.49 7.23 -2.04
C ARG A 112 -15.80 6.18 -0.98
N ALA A 113 -15.08 5.05 -0.97
CA ALA A 113 -15.23 4.03 0.05
C ALA A 113 -14.95 4.58 1.46
N LEU A 114 -13.98 5.49 1.60
CA LEU A 114 -13.72 6.17 2.87
C LEU A 114 -14.84 7.11 3.29
N LEU A 115 -15.41 7.86 2.33
CA LEU A 115 -16.55 8.73 2.60
C LEU A 115 -17.71 7.91 3.16
N GLU A 116 -18.04 6.78 2.52
CA GLU A 116 -19.13 5.90 2.94
C GLU A 116 -18.92 5.33 4.35
N ILE A 117 -17.70 4.91 4.68
CA ILE A 117 -17.37 4.39 6.02
C ILE A 117 -17.51 5.50 7.07
N ALA A 118 -17.05 6.72 6.76
CA ALA A 118 -17.14 7.85 7.67
C ALA A 118 -18.60 8.25 7.94
N GLU A 119 -19.45 8.28 6.91
CA GLU A 119 -20.88 8.58 7.07
C GLU A 119 -21.60 7.50 7.88
N LYS A 120 -21.32 6.21 7.64
CA LYS A 120 -21.86 5.10 8.46
C LYS A 120 -21.48 5.22 9.95
N ARG A 121 -20.28 5.74 10.26
CA ARG A 121 -19.83 5.97 11.64
C ARG A 121 -20.55 7.13 12.32
N LYS A 122 -20.93 8.17 11.56
CA LYS A 122 -21.73 9.29 12.10
C LYS A 122 -23.15 8.86 12.43
N GLY A 123 -23.84 8.19 11.52
CA GLY A 123 -25.21 7.72 11.76
C GLY A 123 -25.34 6.82 13.00
N ARG A 124 -24.38 5.92 13.21
CA ARG A 124 -24.33 5.07 14.43
C ARG A 124 -24.08 5.85 15.73
N LYS A 125 -23.33 6.97 15.67
CA LYS A 125 -23.11 7.83 16.84
C LYS A 125 -24.37 8.63 17.18
N GLU A 126 -25.11 9.10 16.18
CA GLU A 126 -26.35 9.88 16.42
C GLU A 126 -27.48 9.01 17.01
N GLU A 127 -27.59 7.75 16.57
CA GLU A 127 -28.53 6.76 17.13
C GLU A 127 -28.21 6.36 18.59
N SER A 128 -26.97 6.56 19.05
CA SER A 128 -26.57 6.23 20.43
C SER A 128 -26.75 7.38 21.45
N TYR A 129 -27.18 8.57 20.98
CA TYR A 129 -27.51 9.72 21.84
C TYR A 129 -29.02 10.04 21.90
N THR A 130 -29.86 9.23 21.26
CA THR A 130 -31.33 9.33 21.38
C THR A 130 -31.82 8.37 22.49
N PHE A 131 -31.92 8.88 23.71
CA PHE A 131 -32.61 8.24 24.85
C PHE A 131 -33.72 9.17 25.34
#